data_AF-H8LNU9-F1
#
_entry.id   AF-H8LNU9-F1
#
_cell.length_a   1.000
_cell.length_b   1.000
_cell.length_c   1.000
_cell.angle_alpha   90.00
_cell.angle_beta   90.00
_cell.angle_gamma   90.00
#
_symmetry.space_group_name_H-M   'P 1'
#
loop_
_entity.id
_entity.type
_entity.pdbx_description
1 polymer ?
#
loop_
_entity_poly.entity_id
_entity_poly.type
_entity_poly.pdbx_seq_one_letter_code
_entity_poly.pdbx_strand_id
1 'polypeptide(L)' 'MRILVTGANGFIGSYITAELLKNNYKVICCVRDVESTRKNSLLQK' A
#
# COMPACT_ATOMS: atom_id res chain seq x y z
N MET A 1 -4.40 -12.81 -11.06
CA MET A 1 -5.28 -11.62 -10.91
C MET A 1 -4.45 -10.46 -10.35
N ARG A 2 -4.75 -9.21 -10.73
CA ARG A 2 -4.12 -8.00 -10.17
C ARG A 2 -5.18 -7.19 -9.43
N ILE A 3 -4.87 -6.69 -8.23
CA ILE A 3 -5.80 -5.93 -7.39
C ILE A 3 -5.32 -4.49 -7.31
N LEU A 4 -6.19 -3.53 -7.62
CA LEU A 4 -5.93 -2.10 -7.42
C LEU A 4 -6.47 -1.67 -6.05
N VAL A 5 -5.63 -1.06 -5.22
CA VAL A 5 -6.03 -0.46 -3.95
C VAL A 5 -5.81 1.05 -4.03
N THR A 6 -6.89 1.82 -4.01
CA THR A 6 -6.83 3.29 -3.91
C THR A 6 -6.74 3.72 -2.45
N GLY A 7 -5.92 4.73 -2.16
CA GLY A 7 -5.67 5.11 -0.76
C GLY A 7 -4.88 4.03 -0.01
N ALA A 8 -4.00 3.31 -0.71
CA ALA A 8 -3.22 2.19 -0.16
C ALA A 8 -2.32 2.58 1.02
N ASN A 9 -1.99 3.87 1.15
CA ASN A 9 -1.22 4.43 2.28
C ASN A 9 -2.09 5.00 3.41
N GLY A 10 -3.42 4.92 3.30
CA GLY A 10 -4.34 5.31 4.36
C GLY A 10 -4.40 4.26 5.48
N PHE A 11 -5.06 4.60 6.60
CA PHE A 11 -5.18 3.72 7.76
C PHE A 11 -5.66 2.32 7.36
N ILE A 12 -6.89 2.20 6.85
CA ILE A 12 -7.46 0.91 6.42
C ILE A 12 -6.73 0.35 5.18
N GLY A 13 -6.40 1.21 4.21
CA GLY A 13 -5.78 0.79 2.95
C GLY A 13 -4.44 0.07 3.14
N SER A 14 -3.66 0.48 4.15
CA SER A 14 -2.37 -0.15 4.48
C SER A 14 -2.53 -1.56 5.03
N TYR A 15 -3.48 -1.80 5.94
CA TYR A 15 -3.77 -3.15 6.46
C TYR A 15 -4.30 -4.09 5.37
N ILE A 16 -5.22 -3.60 4.52
CA ILE A 16 -5.73 -4.40 3.39
C ILE A 16 -4.59 -4.76 2.43
N THR A 17 -3.76 -3.78 2.07
CA THR A 17 -2.61 -4.01 1.19
C THR A 17 -1.65 -5.04 1.79
N ALA A 18 -1.35 -4.94 3.08
CA ALA A 18 -0.49 -5.90 3.77
C ALA A 18 -1.07 -7.31 3.75
N GLU A 19 -2.38 -7.47 4.01
CA GLU A 19 -3.03 -8.77 4.00
C GLU A 19 -3.08 -9.38 2.59
N LEU A 20 -3.37 -8.59 1.56
CA LEU A 20 -3.33 -9.05 0.16
C LEU A 20 -1.93 -9.53 -0.24
N LEU A 21 -0.88 -8.81 0.17
CA LEU A 21 0.50 -9.20 -0.09
C LEU A 21 0.87 -10.50 0.64
N LYS A 22 0.48 -10.68 1.90
CA LYS A 22 0.68 -11.93 2.65
C LYS A 22 0.04 -13.13 1.97
N ASN A 23 -1.09 -12.92 1.30
CA ASN A 23 -1.82 -13.95 0.54
C ASN A 23 -1.31 -14.09 -0.91
N ASN A 24 -0.12 -13.59 -1.23
CA ASN A 24 0.55 -13.69 -2.55
C ASN A 24 -0.22 -13.06 -3.73
N TYR A 25 -1.09 -12.08 -3.46
CA TYR A 25 -1.70 -11.31 -4.53
C TYR A 25 -0.74 -10.27 -5.10
N LYS A 26 -0.83 -10.02 -6.42
CA LYS A 26 -0.19 -8.86 -7.05
C LYS A 26 -1.05 -7.62 -6.85
N VAL A 27 -0.58 -6.69 -6.02
CA VAL A 27 -1.29 -5.45 -5.67
C VAL A 27 -0.67 -4.25 -6.39
N ILE A 28 -1.52 -3.41 -6.97
CA ILE A 28 -1.17 -2.09 -7.51
C ILE A 28 -1.68 -1.05 -6.50
N CYS A 29 -0.78 -0.28 -5.92
CA CYS A 29 -1.12 0.74 -4.93
C CYS A 29 -1.28 2.10 -5.61
N CYS A 30 -2.48 2.68 -5.51
CA CYS A 30 -2.75 4.05 -5.96
C CYS A 30 -2.84 4.97 -4.74
N VAL A 31 -1.98 5.97 -4.70
CA VAL A 31 -1.87 6.97 -3.63
C VAL A 31 -1.78 8.36 -4.24
N ARG A 32 -2.15 9.39 -3.46
CA ARG A 32 -2.12 10.78 -3.92
C ARG A 32 -0.71 11.28 -4.26
N ASP A 33 0.26 10.91 -3.44
CA ASP A 33 1.67 11.29 -3.60
C ASP A 33 2.55 10.09 -3.26
N VAL A 34 3.27 9.58 -4.27
CA VAL A 34 4.15 8.43 -4.16
C VAL A 34 5.42 8.77 -3.38
N GLU A 35 5.97 9.96 -3.55
CA GLU A 35 7.22 10.38 -2.92
C GLU A 35 7.03 10.58 -1.41
N SER A 36 5.95 11.25 -1.01
CA SER A 36 5.57 11.39 0.40
C SER A 36 5.34 10.02 1.06
N THR A 37 4.71 9.09 0.33
CA THR A 37 4.46 7.72 0.83
C THR A 37 5.76 6.94 1.04
N ARG A 38 6.74 7.06 0.13
CA ARG A 38 8.05 6.41 0.26
C ARG A 38 8.83 6.90 1.47
N LYS A 39 8.84 8.20 1.74
CA LYS A 39 9.54 8.79 2.91
C LYS A 39 9.03 8.21 4.24
N ASN A 40 7.72 8.08 4.40
CA ASN A 40 7.11 7.53 5.61
C ASN A 40 7.43 6.04 5.84
N SER A 41 7.70 5.27 4.78
CA SER A 41 8.10 3.86 4.93
C SER A 41 9.54 3.69 5.44
N LEU A 42 10.40 4.70 5.26
CA LEU A 42 11.80 4.70 5.72
C LEU A 42 11.96 5.19 7.15
N LEU A 43 10.99 5.97 7.65
CA LEU A 43 10.96 6.51 9.02
C LEU A 43 10.39 5.53 10.05
N GLN A 44 9.82 4.41 9.61
CA GLN A 44 9.27 3.35 10.48
C GLN A 44 10.24 2.16 10.67
N LYS A 45 11.53 2.35 10.33
CA LYS A 45 12.60 1.38 10.62
C LYS A 45 13.24 1.64 11.97
#